data_AF-A0AA88XXQ4-F1
#
_entry.id   AF-A0AA88XXQ4-F1
#
_cell.length_a   1.000
_cell.length_b   1.000
_cell.length_c   1.000
_cell.angle_alpha   90.00
_cell.angle_beta   90.00
_cell.angle_gamma   90.00
#
_symmetry.space_group_name_H-M   'P 1'
#
loop_
_entity.id
_entity.type
_entity.pdbx_description
1 polymer ?
#
loop_
_entity_poly.entity_id
_entity_poly.type
_entity_poly.pdbx_seq_one_letter_code
_entity_poly.pdbx_strand_id
1 'polypeptide(L)'
;MTAPFPKALDPAGQGLKQNRFDAIGTISGKLPNVAQNAAAFPNLKGPGPFPKIPCDSPVPPPGIDLATFPMSSQTLYRTLYTYPDNFRAFKALIAAQYSGADVKVPSNFKFGATNKEAGFLAKFPLGKVPAFESKNGDCVFESNAIAQFVGNAQLQGTNQKDAALVTQWINFGDNEVLPAACTWVFPCLGVTQYNKQETEKAKEQVKKAMTVLNNYLSTRTFLVGERISQADISVCCNLLMLYQNVMDPGFRQPFKHVNRWFTTLVNQPQFRKVIGDFKFCTKMAEFDGKKYAEFHGQQGGGKKDKKEKKESKPKQAPLPKQEKASKKKEEEEEDDVPKEKESKDPFASMPKGTFNMDEFKREYSNKDTITEALPYFWKNFDKENYSIWYCEYLYNDELAKVFMTCNLVGGMFQRLDKLRKNAFASMCIFGEDGNNSISGIWIWKGHELAFPLDPNWQVDYESYKWEKLDANSPKTKTLVDEYFAWEGKFDGKSFNQGKIFK
;
A
#
# COMPACT_ATOMS: atom_id res chain seq x y z
N MET A 1 20.60 63.40 -55.92
CA MET A 1 20.63 62.03 -55.34
C MET A 1 19.23 61.71 -54.80
N THR A 2 18.13 61.89 -55.54
CA THR A 2 17.67 61.11 -56.71
C THR A 2 17.56 59.60 -56.46
N ALA A 3 16.31 59.14 -56.38
CA ALA A 3 15.82 57.75 -56.52
C ALA A 3 15.91 57.32 -58.03
N PRO A 4 15.28 56.22 -58.57
CA PRO A 4 14.29 55.29 -57.98
C PRO A 4 14.27 53.79 -58.49
N PHE A 5 13.29 52.99 -58.01
CA PHE A 5 12.56 51.88 -58.71
C PHE A 5 13.33 50.63 -59.24
N PRO A 6 12.68 49.56 -59.79
CA PRO A 6 11.40 48.91 -59.42
C PRO A 6 11.42 47.33 -59.42
N LYS A 7 10.24 46.76 -59.16
CA LYS A 7 9.71 45.40 -59.43
C LYS A 7 10.25 44.69 -60.72
N ALA A 8 10.27 43.35 -60.74
CA ALA A 8 9.20 42.48 -61.31
C ALA A 8 9.67 41.07 -61.79
N LEU A 9 8.85 40.03 -61.51
CA LEU A 9 8.64 38.76 -62.26
C LEU A 9 9.86 37.83 -62.50
N ASP A 10 9.78 36.49 -62.53
CA ASP A 10 8.64 35.57 -62.70
C ASP A 10 8.93 34.20 -62.00
N PRO A 11 7.92 33.47 -61.46
CA PRO A 11 8.12 32.10 -60.95
C PRO A 11 7.43 31.03 -61.82
N ALA A 12 8.20 30.04 -62.30
CA ALA A 12 7.67 28.86 -62.97
C ALA A 12 8.19 27.55 -62.33
N GLY A 13 7.27 26.61 -62.08
CA GLY A 13 7.61 25.19 -61.89
C GLY A 13 7.60 24.64 -60.45
N GLN A 14 6.46 24.06 -60.06
CA GLN A 14 6.33 22.78 -59.31
C GLN A 14 7.11 22.62 -57.97
N GLY A 15 6.48 22.29 -56.83
CA GLY A 15 5.09 21.96 -56.54
C GLY A 15 4.92 21.60 -55.05
N LEU A 16 3.69 21.29 -54.63
CA LEU A 16 3.24 21.04 -53.23
C LEU A 16 3.14 22.30 -52.34
N LYS A 17 1.91 22.82 -52.21
CA LYS A 17 1.50 23.76 -51.16
C LYS A 17 0.39 23.17 -50.29
N GLN A 18 0.46 23.48 -49.01
CA GLN A 18 -0.62 23.45 -48.03
C GLN A 18 -1.89 24.17 -48.54
N ASN A 19 -3.08 23.60 -48.36
CA ASN A 19 -4.09 24.04 -47.36
C ASN A 19 -5.56 23.74 -47.73
N ARG A 20 -6.36 23.56 -46.66
CA ARG A 20 -7.83 23.55 -46.55
C ARG A 20 -8.60 22.43 -47.27
N PHE A 21 -9.37 21.71 -46.46
CA PHE A 21 -10.71 21.27 -46.81
C PHE A 21 -11.69 21.77 -45.75
N ASP A 22 -12.45 22.79 -46.12
CA ASP A 22 -13.83 22.94 -45.67
C ASP A 22 -14.73 22.20 -46.68
N ALA A 23 -15.99 21.96 -46.30
CA ALA A 23 -17.10 21.42 -47.08
C ALA A 23 -17.26 19.87 -47.12
N ILE A 24 -18.12 19.39 -46.22
CA ILE A 24 -19.25 18.54 -46.63
C ILE A 24 -20.54 19.31 -46.27
N GLY A 25 -21.51 19.31 -47.17
CA GLY A 25 -22.57 20.33 -47.19
C GLY A 25 -23.84 20.03 -46.38
N THR A 26 -24.47 21.13 -45.97
CA THR A 26 -25.91 21.43 -46.18
C THR A 26 -26.90 20.27 -46.25
N ILE A 27 -27.73 20.12 -45.21
CA ILE A 27 -29.19 20.09 -45.39
C ILE A 27 -29.81 21.10 -44.40
N SER A 28 -30.73 21.92 -44.90
CA SER A 28 -31.38 22.99 -44.14
C SER A 28 -32.60 22.52 -43.35
N GLY A 29 -32.81 23.05 -42.15
CA GLY A 29 -34.06 22.88 -41.39
C GLY A 29 -34.19 23.93 -40.29
N LYS A 30 -35.09 24.89 -40.45
CA LYS A 30 -35.34 25.96 -39.46
C LYS A 30 -35.98 25.39 -38.19
N LEU A 31 -35.56 25.88 -37.03
CA LEU A 31 -36.37 25.86 -35.80
C LEU A 31 -37.66 26.67 -36.00
N PRO A 32 -38.80 26.19 -35.49
CA PRO A 32 -39.86 27.05 -35.00
C PRO A 32 -40.07 26.88 -33.49
N ASN A 33 -40.72 27.90 -32.91
CA ASN A 33 -40.86 28.14 -31.48
C ASN A 33 -42.05 27.38 -30.85
N VAL A 34 -42.09 27.39 -29.53
CA VAL A 34 -43.14 26.86 -28.65
C VAL A 34 -44.55 27.28 -29.08
N ALA A 35 -45.46 26.31 -29.26
CA ALA A 35 -46.76 26.20 -28.56
C ALA A 35 -47.77 25.24 -29.25
N GLN A 36 -48.72 24.74 -28.43
CA GLN A 36 -50.01 24.11 -28.78
C GLN A 36 -50.06 22.60 -29.13
N ASN A 37 -51.18 22.00 -28.68
CA ASN A 37 -51.68 20.62 -28.88
C ASN A 37 -50.79 19.51 -28.26
N ALA A 38 -51.05 18.97 -27.06
CA ALA A 38 -52.30 18.52 -26.42
C ALA A 38 -52.89 17.21 -27.00
N ALA A 39 -53.35 16.35 -26.10
CA ALA A 39 -53.96 15.02 -26.25
C ALA A 39 -53.03 13.78 -26.30
N ALA A 40 -53.52 12.71 -25.64
CA ALA A 40 -53.10 11.30 -25.72
C ALA A 40 -51.81 10.83 -24.97
N PHE A 41 -51.83 10.88 -23.63
CA PHE A 41 -51.31 9.78 -22.80
C PHE A 41 -52.35 9.41 -21.72
N PRO A 42 -52.53 8.12 -21.37
CA PRO A 42 -53.60 7.67 -20.46
C PRO A 42 -53.31 7.99 -18.98
N ASN A 43 -54.39 8.15 -18.22
CA ASN A 43 -54.38 8.54 -16.80
C ASN A 43 -53.47 7.68 -15.90
N LEU A 44 -52.48 8.32 -15.27
CA LEU A 44 -51.98 7.93 -13.95
C LEU A 44 -52.08 9.15 -13.02
N LYS A 45 -52.86 8.99 -11.94
CA LYS A 45 -53.10 10.04 -10.94
C LYS A 45 -51.79 10.33 -10.18
N GLY A 46 -51.56 11.60 -9.84
CA GLY A 46 -50.40 12.02 -9.05
C GLY A 46 -50.39 11.42 -7.63
N PRO A 47 -49.25 11.53 -6.92
CA PRO A 47 -49.10 10.95 -5.59
C PRO A 47 -50.06 11.61 -4.58
N GLY A 48 -50.93 10.79 -3.98
CA GLY A 48 -51.75 11.19 -2.85
C GLY A 48 -50.92 11.38 -1.56
N PRO A 49 -51.54 11.87 -0.48
CA PRO A 49 -50.84 12.09 0.78
C PRO A 49 -50.32 10.78 1.38
N PHE A 50 -49.15 10.86 2.04
CA PHE A 50 -48.48 9.72 2.67
C PHE A 50 -49.40 8.96 3.63
N PRO A 51 -49.39 7.61 3.63
CA PRO A 51 -50.13 6.83 4.60
C PRO A 51 -49.59 7.05 6.02
N LYS A 52 -50.48 7.30 6.99
CA LYS A 52 -50.13 7.30 8.41
C LYS A 52 -49.74 5.89 8.82
N ILE A 53 -48.47 5.70 9.22
CA ILE A 53 -48.01 4.46 9.86
C ILE A 53 -48.56 4.43 11.29
N PRO A 54 -49.21 3.34 11.75
CA PRO A 54 -49.60 3.19 13.14
C PRO A 54 -48.36 3.17 14.06
N CYS A 55 -48.37 4.01 15.10
CA CYS A 55 -47.32 4.02 16.11
C CYS A 55 -47.60 2.97 17.20
N ASP A 56 -47.41 1.70 16.88
CA ASP A 56 -47.34 0.64 17.89
C ASP A 56 -45.88 0.38 18.27
N SER A 57 -45.47 0.96 19.40
CA SER A 57 -44.19 0.66 20.03
C SER A 57 -44.37 -0.55 20.96
N PRO A 58 -43.49 -1.57 20.94
CA PRO A 58 -43.52 -2.62 21.95
C PRO A 58 -43.17 -2.01 23.31
N VAL A 59 -44.10 -2.07 24.27
CA VAL A 59 -43.88 -1.66 25.66
C VAL A 59 -42.83 -2.59 26.28
N PRO A 60 -41.71 -2.06 26.83
CA PRO A 60 -40.73 -2.90 27.51
C PRO A 60 -41.32 -3.45 28.82
N PRO A 61 -40.92 -4.66 29.26
CA PRO A 61 -41.42 -5.24 30.51
C PRO A 61 -41.00 -4.37 31.72
N PRO A 62 -41.85 -4.24 32.75
CA PRO A 62 -41.54 -3.43 33.92
C PRO A 62 -40.47 -4.10 34.77
N GLY A 63 -39.36 -3.39 35.06
CA GLY A 63 -38.37 -3.88 36.04
C GLY A 63 -36.89 -3.62 35.78
N ILE A 64 -36.50 -2.61 34.98
CA ILE A 64 -35.12 -2.10 34.99
C ILE A 64 -35.16 -0.62 35.36
N ASP A 65 -34.64 -0.31 36.54
CA ASP A 65 -34.48 1.05 37.03
C ASP A 65 -33.45 1.80 36.16
N LEU A 66 -33.90 2.86 35.49
CA LEU A 66 -33.06 3.72 34.65
C LEU A 66 -32.36 4.83 35.46
N ALA A 67 -32.51 4.87 36.78
CA ALA A 67 -31.96 5.88 37.67
C ALA A 67 -30.69 5.44 38.42
N THR A 68 -29.74 4.74 37.79
CA THR A 68 -28.37 4.58 38.35
C THR A 68 -27.25 4.31 37.33
N PHE A 69 -27.25 4.99 36.18
CA PHE A 69 -25.97 5.24 35.50
C PHE A 69 -25.42 6.60 35.95
N PRO A 70 -24.19 6.68 36.50
CA PRO A 70 -23.57 7.96 36.79
C PRO A 70 -23.22 8.62 35.46
N MET A 71 -24.12 9.47 34.97
CA MET A 71 -23.81 10.51 33.98
C MET A 71 -22.72 11.39 34.58
N SER A 72 -21.46 11.00 34.36
CA SER A 72 -20.32 11.84 34.73
C SER A 72 -20.51 13.15 33.98
N SER A 73 -20.65 14.25 34.72
CA SER A 73 -20.69 15.60 34.17
C SER A 73 -19.29 15.95 33.61
N GLN A 74 -18.95 15.33 32.49
CA GLN A 74 -17.78 15.69 31.72
C GLN A 74 -18.11 17.00 31.03
N THR A 75 -17.39 18.06 31.42
CA THR A 75 -17.32 19.29 30.66
C THR A 75 -16.87 18.92 29.25
N LEU A 76 -17.79 18.89 28.26
CA LEU A 76 -17.46 18.45 26.91
C LEU A 76 -16.46 19.44 26.27
N TYR A 77 -15.18 19.08 26.31
CA TYR A 77 -14.13 19.71 25.53
C TYR A 77 -14.17 19.16 24.10
N ARG A 78 -13.70 19.94 23.12
CA ARG A 78 -13.49 19.41 21.77
C ARG A 78 -12.35 18.39 21.86
N THR A 79 -12.68 17.12 21.69
CA THR A 79 -11.77 16.02 22.04
C THR A 79 -11.27 15.35 20.76
N LEU A 80 -9.95 15.27 20.59
CA LEU A 80 -9.29 14.66 19.44
C LEU A 80 -8.59 13.37 19.87
N TYR A 81 -9.24 12.24 19.64
CA TYR A 81 -8.70 10.91 19.94
C TYR A 81 -7.61 10.55 18.91
N THR A 82 -6.37 10.33 19.38
CA THR A 82 -5.23 9.93 18.56
C THR A 82 -4.10 9.35 19.42
N TYR A 83 -3.22 8.55 18.81
CA TYR A 83 -1.90 8.25 19.37
C TYR A 83 -0.92 9.44 19.17
N PRO A 84 0.18 9.52 19.95
CA PRO A 84 1.22 10.55 19.81
C PRO A 84 1.86 10.59 18.41
N ASP A 85 2.41 11.73 18.03
CA ASP A 85 3.15 11.94 16.76
C ASP A 85 2.41 11.54 15.46
N ASN A 86 1.08 11.42 15.53
CA ASN A 86 0.25 11.14 14.38
C ASN A 86 0.14 12.37 13.47
N PHE A 87 0.91 12.39 12.39
CA PHE A 87 0.89 13.46 11.38
C PHE A 87 -0.50 13.75 10.78
N ARG A 88 -1.45 12.79 10.82
CA ARG A 88 -2.85 13.05 10.43
C ARG A 88 -3.58 13.89 11.46
N ALA A 89 -3.33 13.67 12.76
CA ALA A 89 -3.89 14.49 13.83
C ALA A 89 -3.28 15.91 13.85
N PHE A 90 -2.00 16.04 13.47
CA PHE A 90 -1.34 17.34 13.33
C PHE A 90 -2.10 18.30 12.39
N LYS A 91 -2.74 17.79 11.33
CA LYS A 91 -3.59 18.62 10.44
C LYS A 91 -4.65 19.41 11.23
N ALA A 92 -5.35 18.72 12.14
CA ALA A 92 -6.39 19.33 12.97
C ALA A 92 -5.81 20.22 14.08
N LEU A 93 -4.74 19.78 14.75
CA LEU A 93 -4.11 20.55 15.83
C LEU A 93 -3.49 21.86 15.32
N ILE A 94 -2.88 21.87 14.13
CA ILE A 94 -2.35 23.09 13.50
C ILE A 94 -3.50 23.99 13.06
N ALA A 95 -4.55 23.46 12.43
CA ALA A 95 -5.73 24.24 12.07
C ALA A 95 -6.37 24.92 13.30
N ALA A 96 -6.42 24.22 14.43
CA ALA A 96 -6.89 24.73 15.71
C ALA A 96 -6.02 25.90 16.26
N GLN A 97 -4.70 25.86 16.06
CA GLN A 97 -3.80 26.99 16.42
C GLN A 97 -4.06 28.26 15.59
N TYR A 98 -4.56 28.14 14.36
CA TYR A 98 -4.92 29.29 13.50
C TYR A 98 -6.36 29.78 13.74
N SER A 99 -7.29 28.90 14.10
CA SER A 99 -8.68 29.27 14.40
C SER A 99 -8.93 29.72 15.84
N GLY A 100 -8.02 29.38 16.77
CA GLY A 100 -8.24 29.56 18.21
C GLY A 100 -9.12 28.48 18.83
N ALA A 101 -9.34 27.34 18.15
CA ALA A 101 -10.13 26.25 18.69
C ALA A 101 -9.39 25.53 19.85
N ASP A 102 -9.98 25.54 21.04
CA ASP A 102 -9.56 24.68 22.17
C ASP A 102 -9.87 23.21 21.85
N VAL A 103 -8.89 22.51 21.27
CA VAL A 103 -8.92 21.08 20.93
C VAL A 103 -7.94 20.33 21.83
N LYS A 104 -8.43 19.32 22.55
CA LYS A 104 -7.65 18.55 23.53
C LYS A 104 -7.44 17.12 23.07
N VAL A 105 -6.22 16.62 23.19
CA VAL A 105 -5.90 15.20 23.02
C VAL A 105 -6.01 14.52 24.40
N PRO A 106 -6.88 13.52 24.57
CA PRO A 106 -7.10 12.89 25.88
C PRO A 106 -5.93 11.96 26.24
N SER A 107 -5.31 12.18 27.40
CA SER A 107 -4.12 11.45 27.86
C SER A 107 -4.37 9.99 28.20
N ASN A 108 -5.64 9.59 28.39
CA ASN A 108 -6.05 8.21 28.64
C ASN A 108 -6.35 7.39 27.38
N PHE A 109 -6.26 7.97 26.18
CA PHE A 109 -6.50 7.22 24.93
C PHE A 109 -5.40 6.17 24.69
N LYS A 110 -5.81 4.91 24.52
CA LYS A 110 -4.91 3.80 24.22
C LYS A 110 -5.23 3.22 22.85
N PHE A 111 -4.35 3.44 21.88
CA PHE A 111 -4.51 2.87 20.54
C PHE A 111 -4.46 1.33 20.61
N GLY A 112 -5.34 0.67 19.85
CA GLY A 112 -5.57 -0.77 19.90
C GLY A 112 -6.60 -1.20 20.95
N ALA A 113 -6.88 -0.39 21.97
CA ALA A 113 -7.87 -0.66 23.01
C ALA A 113 -9.07 0.29 22.92
N THR A 114 -8.88 1.58 23.21
CA THR A 114 -9.97 2.58 23.27
C THR A 114 -10.72 2.70 21.94
N ASN A 115 -10.02 2.66 20.81
CA ASN A 115 -10.63 2.69 19.49
C ASN A 115 -11.28 1.36 19.04
N LYS A 116 -11.39 0.38 19.93
CA LYS A 116 -12.10 -0.90 19.75
C LYS A 116 -13.26 -1.08 20.74
N GLU A 117 -13.41 -0.21 21.73
CA GLU A 117 -14.52 -0.24 22.69
C GLU A 117 -15.84 0.08 21.99
N ALA A 118 -16.94 -0.59 22.38
CA ALA A 118 -18.25 -0.42 21.75
C ALA A 118 -18.75 1.04 21.77
N GLY A 119 -18.51 1.77 22.87
CA GLY A 119 -18.85 3.20 22.98
C GLY A 119 -18.05 4.11 22.05
N PHE A 120 -16.82 3.72 21.69
CA PHE A 120 -16.03 4.43 20.67
C PHE A 120 -16.52 4.08 19.26
N LEU A 121 -16.76 2.80 18.98
CA LEU A 121 -17.24 2.33 17.67
C LEU A 121 -18.64 2.86 17.34
N ALA A 122 -19.50 3.08 18.34
CA ALA A 122 -20.80 3.73 18.15
C ALA A 122 -20.68 5.18 17.62
N LYS A 123 -19.61 5.90 17.99
CA LYS A 123 -19.31 7.26 17.50
C LYS A 123 -18.47 7.25 16.22
N PHE A 124 -17.56 6.28 16.10
CA PHE A 124 -16.56 6.18 15.04
C PHE A 124 -16.47 4.74 14.50
N PRO A 125 -17.41 4.32 13.61
CA PRO A 125 -17.59 2.91 13.23
C PRO A 125 -16.37 2.19 12.65
N LEU A 126 -15.43 2.94 12.04
CA LEU A 126 -14.19 2.37 11.49
C LEU A 126 -13.13 2.05 12.55
N GLY A 127 -13.29 2.51 13.80
CA GLY A 127 -12.29 2.34 14.86
C GLY A 127 -10.91 2.95 14.50
N LYS A 128 -10.88 3.97 13.64
CA LYS A 128 -9.68 4.68 13.17
C LYS A 128 -9.45 5.97 13.96
N VAL A 129 -8.23 6.49 13.91
CA VAL A 129 -7.86 7.82 14.44
C VAL A 129 -6.99 8.60 13.44
N PRO A 130 -7.04 9.95 13.40
CA PRO A 130 -7.75 10.84 14.31
C PRO A 130 -9.28 10.73 14.22
N ALA A 131 -9.93 10.86 15.37
CA ALA A 131 -11.38 10.93 15.52
C ALA A 131 -11.71 12.07 16.48
N PHE A 132 -12.79 12.81 16.23
CA PHE A 132 -13.09 14.06 16.91
C PHE A 132 -14.53 14.10 17.43
N GLU A 133 -14.69 14.58 18.66
CA GLU A 133 -15.99 14.85 19.28
C GLU A 133 -16.08 16.33 19.65
N SER A 134 -17.15 17.00 19.19
CA SER A 134 -17.41 18.42 19.46
C SER A 134 -17.94 18.64 20.89
N LYS A 135 -18.00 19.90 21.33
CA LYS A 135 -18.60 20.24 22.64
C LYS A 135 -20.09 19.88 22.74
N ASN A 136 -20.75 19.68 21.60
CA ASN A 136 -22.18 19.38 21.49
C ASN A 136 -22.44 17.89 21.18
N GLY A 137 -21.38 17.06 21.12
CA GLY A 137 -21.46 15.64 20.76
C GLY A 137 -21.35 15.34 19.26
N ASP A 138 -21.14 16.35 18.39
CA ASP A 138 -20.96 16.08 16.94
C ASP A 138 -19.68 15.27 16.72
N CYS A 139 -19.82 14.09 16.11
CA CYS A 139 -18.72 13.17 15.86
C CYS A 139 -18.20 13.31 14.43
N VAL A 140 -16.91 13.62 14.27
CA VAL A 140 -16.24 13.80 12.97
C VAL A 140 -15.05 12.84 12.88
N PHE A 141 -14.99 12.06 11.80
CA PHE A 141 -13.85 11.25 11.41
C PHE A 141 -13.28 11.74 10.06
N GLU A 142 -12.17 11.14 9.63
CA GLU A 142 -11.28 11.62 8.55
C GLU A 142 -10.52 12.93 8.85
N SER A 143 -9.19 12.85 8.75
CA SER A 143 -8.29 13.91 9.25
C SER A 143 -8.48 15.29 8.62
N ASN A 144 -8.85 15.35 7.33
CA ASN A 144 -9.11 16.61 6.65
C ASN A 144 -10.47 17.21 7.03
N ALA A 145 -11.49 16.37 7.25
CA ALA A 145 -12.81 16.83 7.69
C ALA A 145 -12.74 17.39 9.12
N ILE A 146 -11.98 16.72 10.01
CA ILE A 146 -11.68 17.24 11.35
C ILE A 146 -10.93 18.58 11.26
N ALA A 147 -9.87 18.66 10.44
CA ALA A 147 -9.10 19.90 10.25
C ALA A 147 -9.94 21.06 9.68
N GLN A 148 -10.89 20.75 8.79
CA GLN A 148 -11.86 21.72 8.26
C GLN A 148 -12.83 22.19 9.35
N PHE A 149 -13.36 21.26 10.15
CA PHE A 149 -14.33 21.53 11.23
C PHE A 149 -13.74 22.39 12.35
N VAL A 150 -12.48 22.17 12.73
CA VAL A 150 -11.79 22.98 13.75
C VAL A 150 -11.09 24.20 13.16
N GLY A 151 -11.10 24.37 11.84
CA GLY A 151 -10.50 25.51 11.13
C GLY A 151 -11.34 26.79 11.18
N ASN A 152 -10.95 27.78 10.37
CA ASN A 152 -11.70 29.01 10.16
C ASN A 152 -11.90 29.28 8.66
N ALA A 153 -12.73 30.26 8.29
CA ALA A 153 -13.02 30.60 6.90
C ALA A 153 -11.77 30.99 6.08
N GLN A 154 -10.71 31.51 6.72
CA GLN A 154 -9.46 31.83 6.02
C GLN A 154 -8.69 30.57 5.61
N LEU A 155 -8.63 29.55 6.47
CA LEU A 155 -8.02 28.25 6.14
C LEU A 155 -8.78 27.50 5.04
N GLN A 156 -10.11 27.68 4.99
CA GLN A 156 -11.00 27.02 4.03
C GLN A 156 -11.04 27.71 2.65
N GLY A 157 -10.52 28.93 2.54
CA GLY A 157 -10.64 29.78 1.36
C GLY A 157 -11.87 30.69 1.41
N THR A 158 -11.69 32.00 1.23
CA THR A 158 -12.74 33.01 1.44
C THR A 158 -13.61 33.29 0.21
N ASN A 159 -13.39 32.55 -0.89
CA ASN A 159 -14.19 32.59 -2.10
C ASN A 159 -14.21 31.20 -2.76
N GLN A 160 -15.15 30.97 -3.68
CA GLN A 160 -15.37 29.67 -4.32
C GLN A 160 -14.13 29.09 -5.02
N LYS A 161 -13.31 29.96 -5.66
CA LYS A 161 -12.09 29.52 -6.36
C LYS A 161 -11.03 29.06 -5.37
N ASP A 162 -10.79 29.83 -4.31
CA ASP A 162 -9.79 29.47 -3.31
C ASP A 162 -10.22 28.23 -2.51
N ALA A 163 -11.51 28.10 -2.18
CA ALA A 163 -12.04 26.88 -1.56
C ALA A 163 -11.82 25.63 -2.45
N ALA A 164 -12.09 25.73 -3.76
CA ALA A 164 -11.83 24.65 -4.70
C ALA A 164 -10.33 24.30 -4.80
N LEU A 165 -9.44 25.31 -4.79
CA LEU A 165 -7.99 25.10 -4.77
C LEU A 165 -7.50 24.49 -3.46
N VAL A 166 -8.11 24.84 -2.32
CA VAL A 166 -7.82 24.20 -1.02
C VAL A 166 -8.16 22.71 -1.09
N THR A 167 -9.36 22.35 -1.57
CA THR A 167 -9.75 20.95 -1.79
C THR A 167 -8.82 20.23 -2.78
N GLN A 168 -8.45 20.89 -3.89
CA GLN A 168 -7.53 20.32 -4.88
C GLN A 168 -6.19 19.89 -4.24
N TRP A 169 -5.58 20.77 -3.44
CA TRP A 169 -4.30 20.47 -2.81
C TRP A 169 -4.39 19.47 -1.66
N ILE A 170 -5.51 19.44 -0.92
CA ILE A 170 -5.80 18.38 0.05
C ILE A 170 -5.84 17.02 -0.65
N ASN A 171 -6.60 16.91 -1.75
CA ASN A 171 -6.73 15.67 -2.53
C ASN A 171 -5.41 15.26 -3.19
N PHE A 172 -4.65 16.21 -3.74
CA PHE A 172 -3.30 15.96 -4.24
C PHE A 172 -2.38 15.40 -3.15
N GLY A 173 -2.41 15.99 -1.95
CA GLY A 173 -1.63 15.52 -0.81
C GLY A 173 -1.96 14.08 -0.42
N ASP A 174 -3.24 13.72 -0.39
CA ASP A 174 -3.68 12.40 0.06
C ASP A 174 -3.60 11.30 -1.02
N ASN A 175 -3.63 11.65 -2.31
CA ASN A 175 -3.57 10.69 -3.42
C ASN A 175 -2.16 10.57 -4.04
N GLU A 176 -1.44 11.68 -4.26
CA GLU A 176 -0.17 11.70 -4.99
C GLU A 176 1.07 11.64 -4.07
N VAL A 177 0.94 12.16 -2.84
CA VAL A 177 2.07 12.22 -1.88
C VAL A 177 1.96 11.10 -0.84
N LEU A 178 0.82 11.02 -0.14
CA LEU A 178 0.67 10.19 1.06
C LEU A 178 0.89 8.67 0.84
N PRO A 179 0.39 8.03 -0.23
CA PRO A 179 0.58 6.59 -0.42
C PRO A 179 2.06 6.27 -0.65
N ALA A 180 2.71 7.01 -1.55
CA ALA A 180 4.14 6.87 -1.85
C ALA A 180 5.03 7.20 -0.64
N ALA A 181 4.66 8.21 0.15
CA ALA A 181 5.33 8.53 1.41
C ALA A 181 5.28 7.34 2.40
N CYS A 182 4.10 6.74 2.58
CA CYS A 182 3.95 5.55 3.44
C CYS A 182 4.79 4.38 2.91
N THR A 183 4.69 4.04 1.62
CA THR A 183 5.43 2.92 1.00
C THR A 183 6.95 3.05 1.15
N TRP A 184 7.50 4.27 1.05
CA TRP A 184 8.94 4.48 1.20
C TRP A 184 9.38 4.55 2.68
N VAL A 185 8.62 5.21 3.56
CA VAL A 185 9.06 5.47 4.95
C VAL A 185 8.71 4.34 5.91
N PHE A 186 7.57 3.66 5.76
CA PHE A 186 7.13 2.63 6.72
C PHE A 186 8.11 1.44 6.88
N PRO A 187 8.81 0.97 5.83
CA PRO A 187 9.89 0.01 5.99
C PRO A 187 11.05 0.54 6.86
N CYS A 188 11.44 1.80 6.68
CA CYS A 188 12.53 2.43 7.45
C CYS A 188 12.19 2.57 8.95
N LEU A 189 10.89 2.52 9.29
CA LEU A 189 10.37 2.55 10.65
C LEU A 189 10.03 1.16 11.22
N GLY A 190 10.21 0.08 10.45
CA GLY A 190 9.85 -1.29 10.87
C GLY A 190 8.35 -1.59 10.86
N VAL A 191 7.51 -0.68 10.34
CA VAL A 191 6.05 -0.86 10.32
C VAL A 191 5.64 -1.89 9.27
N THR A 192 6.29 -1.89 8.11
CA THR A 192 6.04 -2.80 6.98
C THR A 192 7.34 -3.46 6.53
N GLN A 193 7.25 -4.62 5.88
CA GLN A 193 8.41 -5.27 5.27
C GLN A 193 8.94 -4.42 4.09
N TYR A 194 10.25 -4.41 3.88
CA TYR A 194 10.84 -3.71 2.74
C TYR A 194 10.62 -4.45 1.42
N ASN A 195 10.13 -3.74 0.42
CA ASN A 195 10.06 -4.17 -0.97
C ASN A 195 10.81 -3.17 -1.85
N LYS A 196 11.89 -3.64 -2.52
CA LYS A 196 12.74 -2.80 -3.37
C LYS A 196 11.97 -2.20 -4.57
N GLN A 197 11.14 -2.99 -5.25
CA GLN A 197 10.44 -2.52 -6.45
C GLN A 197 9.37 -1.47 -6.11
N GLU A 198 8.63 -1.68 -5.02
CA GLU A 198 7.63 -0.71 -4.53
C GLU A 198 8.30 0.56 -3.98
N THR A 199 9.44 0.42 -3.29
CA THR A 199 10.19 1.59 -2.80
C THR A 199 10.74 2.46 -3.93
N GLU A 200 11.31 1.88 -5.00
CA GLU A 200 11.77 2.68 -6.13
C GLU A 200 10.61 3.34 -6.90
N LYS A 201 9.49 2.63 -7.10
CA LYS A 201 8.25 3.24 -7.64
C LYS A 201 7.75 4.41 -6.78
N ALA A 202 7.77 4.25 -5.46
CA ALA A 202 7.38 5.29 -4.51
C ALA A 202 8.33 6.51 -4.56
N LYS A 203 9.65 6.29 -4.66
CA LYS A 203 10.63 7.37 -4.87
C LYS A 203 10.35 8.15 -6.16
N GLU A 204 10.00 7.47 -7.25
CA GLU A 204 9.61 8.13 -8.51
C GLU A 204 8.30 8.93 -8.40
N GLN A 205 7.28 8.38 -7.72
CA GLN A 205 6.02 9.08 -7.45
C GLN A 205 6.26 10.34 -6.60
N VAL A 206 7.05 10.24 -5.53
CA VAL A 206 7.45 11.40 -4.73
C VAL A 206 8.21 12.43 -5.56
N LYS A 207 9.17 12.02 -6.42
CA LYS A 207 9.87 12.96 -7.33
C LYS A 207 8.88 13.69 -8.26
N LYS A 208 7.88 13.01 -8.81
CA LYS A 208 6.83 13.61 -9.66
C LYS A 208 6.00 14.64 -8.88
N ALA A 209 5.46 14.25 -7.71
CA ALA A 209 4.67 15.14 -6.87
C ALA A 209 5.48 16.37 -6.38
N MET A 210 6.73 16.16 -5.97
CA MET A 210 7.66 17.22 -5.60
C MET A 210 7.99 18.17 -6.77
N THR A 211 8.05 17.67 -8.01
CA THR A 211 8.24 18.50 -9.21
C THR A 211 7.03 19.40 -9.46
N VAL A 212 5.81 18.86 -9.35
CA VAL A 212 4.56 19.63 -9.48
C VAL A 212 4.50 20.75 -8.43
N LEU A 213 4.75 20.42 -7.16
CA LEU A 213 4.81 21.40 -6.07
C LEU A 213 5.90 22.45 -6.31
N ASN A 214 7.10 22.05 -6.75
CA ASN A 214 8.23 22.96 -6.96
C ASN A 214 7.91 24.00 -8.05
N ASN A 215 7.32 23.55 -9.15
CA ASN A 215 6.96 24.41 -10.26
C ASN A 215 5.81 25.35 -9.87
N TYR A 216 4.82 24.86 -9.14
CA TYR A 216 3.70 25.69 -8.65
C TYR A 216 4.14 26.75 -7.63
N LEU A 217 5.05 26.40 -6.73
CA LEU A 217 5.59 27.27 -5.68
C LEU A 217 6.68 28.23 -6.20
N SER A 218 7.13 28.14 -7.46
CA SER A 218 8.15 29.02 -8.04
C SER A 218 7.84 30.52 -7.90
N THR A 219 6.55 30.87 -7.95
CA THR A 219 6.01 32.23 -7.98
C THR A 219 5.03 32.53 -6.84
N ARG A 220 4.98 31.65 -5.82
CA ARG A 220 4.02 31.72 -4.71
C ARG A 220 4.70 31.60 -3.36
N THR A 221 4.09 32.14 -2.31
CA THR A 221 4.53 31.94 -0.92
C THR A 221 3.86 30.72 -0.30
N PHE A 222 2.57 30.53 -0.60
CA PHE A 222 1.70 29.46 -0.06
C PHE A 222 0.87 28.84 -1.19
N LEU A 223 0.22 27.70 -0.93
CA LEU A 223 -0.50 26.95 -1.97
C LEU A 223 -1.77 27.65 -2.46
N VAL A 224 -2.42 28.48 -1.64
CA VAL A 224 -3.66 29.21 -2.00
C VAL A 224 -3.65 30.61 -1.37
N GLY A 225 -4.11 31.62 -2.13
CA GLY A 225 -4.42 32.95 -1.60
C GLY A 225 -3.27 33.75 -0.96
N GLU A 226 -2.00 33.38 -1.20
CA GLU A 226 -0.80 33.97 -0.56
C GLU A 226 -0.85 34.04 0.98
N ARG A 227 -1.61 33.13 1.62
CA ARG A 227 -1.66 32.95 3.07
C ARG A 227 -1.76 31.45 3.39
N ILE A 228 -1.34 31.05 4.59
CA ILE A 228 -1.42 29.65 5.01
C ILE A 228 -2.88 29.20 5.03
N SER A 229 -3.18 28.15 4.27
CA SER A 229 -4.50 27.55 4.15
C SER A 229 -4.50 26.10 4.63
N GLN A 230 -5.66 25.44 4.65
CA GLN A 230 -5.71 24.00 4.96
C GLN A 230 -4.96 23.16 3.91
N ALA A 231 -4.79 23.65 2.67
CA ALA A 231 -3.90 23.04 1.69
C ALA A 231 -2.47 22.95 2.20
N ASP A 232 -1.92 24.08 2.67
CA ASP A 232 -0.57 24.16 3.19
C ASP A 232 -0.37 23.21 4.37
N ILE A 233 -1.31 23.23 5.32
CA ILE A 233 -1.30 22.34 6.50
C ILE A 233 -1.34 20.86 6.07
N SER A 234 -2.26 20.48 5.18
CA SER A 234 -2.47 19.09 4.76
C SER A 234 -1.26 18.52 3.99
N VAL A 235 -0.79 19.24 2.97
CA VAL A 235 0.35 18.81 2.14
C VAL A 235 1.64 18.80 2.97
N CYS A 236 1.85 19.79 3.85
CA CYS A 236 3.00 19.79 4.75
C CYS A 236 2.99 18.58 5.69
N CYS A 237 1.84 18.27 6.31
CA CYS A 237 1.72 17.11 7.20
C CYS A 237 1.99 15.78 6.49
N ASN A 238 1.54 15.62 5.25
CA ASN A 238 1.81 14.42 4.45
C ASN A 238 3.29 14.31 4.02
N LEU A 239 4.00 15.43 3.92
CA LEU A 239 5.44 15.49 3.61
C LEU A 239 6.35 15.36 4.85
N LEU A 240 5.86 15.54 6.07
CA LEU A 240 6.68 15.52 7.31
C LEU A 240 7.57 14.27 7.39
N MET A 241 6.99 13.08 7.22
CA MET A 241 7.71 11.82 7.35
C MET A 241 8.82 11.66 6.31
N LEU A 242 8.62 12.21 5.10
CA LEU A 242 9.61 12.17 4.02
C LEU A 242 10.80 13.06 4.36
N TYR A 243 10.56 14.33 4.72
CA TYR A 243 11.61 15.28 5.12
C TYR A 243 12.34 14.87 6.41
N GLN A 244 11.69 14.15 7.31
CA GLN A 244 12.28 13.70 8.58
C GLN A 244 13.15 12.44 8.41
N ASN A 245 12.76 11.49 7.54
CA ASN A 245 13.39 10.16 7.50
C ASN A 245 14.21 9.87 6.24
N VAL A 246 13.74 10.23 5.03
CA VAL A 246 14.30 9.67 3.78
C VAL A 246 14.73 10.69 2.72
N MET A 247 14.15 11.89 2.71
CA MET A 247 14.56 12.97 1.81
C MET A 247 15.78 13.69 2.36
N ASP A 248 16.96 13.10 2.17
CA ASP A 248 18.26 13.66 2.54
C ASP A 248 18.60 14.93 1.71
N PRO A 249 19.71 15.64 2.00
CA PRO A 249 20.10 16.84 1.26
C PRO A 249 20.25 16.60 -0.25
N GLY A 250 20.74 15.44 -0.67
CA GLY A 250 20.95 15.09 -2.08
C GLY A 250 19.63 14.92 -2.83
N PHE A 251 18.71 14.12 -2.28
CA PHE A 251 17.39 13.90 -2.88
C PHE A 251 16.58 15.20 -2.99
N ARG A 252 16.63 16.06 -1.98
CA ARG A 252 15.81 17.27 -1.94
C ARG A 252 16.41 18.47 -2.68
N GLN A 253 17.70 18.45 -3.05
CA GLN A 253 18.40 19.55 -3.71
C GLN A 253 17.65 20.17 -4.92
N PRO A 254 17.01 19.39 -5.81
CA PRO A 254 16.32 19.96 -6.98
C PRO A 254 15.07 20.78 -6.63
N PHE A 255 14.41 20.46 -5.51
CA PHE A 255 13.08 20.98 -5.16
C PHE A 255 13.12 22.27 -4.33
N LYS A 256 13.97 23.22 -4.74
CA LYS A 256 14.30 24.45 -4.00
C LYS A 256 13.08 25.23 -3.50
N HIS A 257 12.02 25.36 -4.30
CA HIS A 257 10.84 26.13 -3.93
C HIS A 257 9.98 25.40 -2.90
N VAL A 258 9.89 24.06 -2.97
CA VAL A 258 9.19 23.23 -1.97
C VAL A 258 9.98 23.20 -0.67
N ASN A 259 11.31 23.06 -0.73
CA ASN A 259 12.16 23.12 0.46
C ASN A 259 11.96 24.45 1.21
N ARG A 260 11.94 25.57 0.48
CA ARG A 260 11.67 26.91 1.04
C ARG A 260 10.27 27.00 1.66
N TRP A 261 9.24 26.56 0.96
CA TRP A 261 7.85 26.58 1.46
C TRP A 261 7.67 25.70 2.70
N PHE A 262 8.15 24.45 2.66
CA PHE A 262 8.09 23.51 3.78
C PHE A 262 8.84 24.05 5.00
N THR A 263 10.07 24.57 4.80
CA THR A 263 10.86 25.21 5.87
C THR A 263 10.15 26.44 6.45
N THR A 264 9.43 27.20 5.63
CA THR A 264 8.62 28.35 6.07
C THR A 264 7.46 27.90 6.95
N LEU A 265 6.78 26.81 6.59
CA LEU A 265 5.65 26.26 7.34
C LEU A 265 6.07 25.67 8.69
N VAL A 266 7.04 24.75 8.71
CA VAL A 266 7.45 24.08 9.97
C VAL A 266 8.05 25.03 11.02
N ASN A 267 8.47 26.23 10.62
CA ASN A 267 8.95 27.28 11.52
C ASN A 267 7.89 28.31 11.93
N GLN A 268 6.64 28.22 11.44
CA GLN A 268 5.57 29.07 11.97
C GLN A 268 5.26 28.71 13.44
N PRO A 269 4.96 29.68 14.32
CA PRO A 269 4.63 29.41 15.73
C PRO A 269 3.51 28.38 15.91
N GLN A 270 2.49 28.42 15.06
CA GLN A 270 1.35 27.50 15.07
C GLN A 270 1.75 26.06 14.72
N PHE A 271 2.71 25.89 13.79
CA PHE A 271 3.26 24.58 13.45
C PHE A 271 4.19 24.09 14.55
N ARG A 272 5.17 24.90 14.99
CA ARG A 272 6.14 24.57 16.05
C ARG A 272 5.47 24.14 17.37
N LYS A 273 4.33 24.74 17.74
CA LYS A 273 3.54 24.31 18.92
C LYS A 273 2.99 22.88 18.84
N VAL A 274 2.85 22.32 17.64
CA VAL A 274 2.26 20.99 17.40
C VAL A 274 3.32 19.96 17.03
N ILE A 275 4.25 20.31 16.14
CA ILE A 275 5.28 19.40 15.61
C ILE A 275 6.61 19.47 16.39
N GLY A 276 6.76 20.44 17.30
CA GLY A 276 8.01 20.72 18.00
C GLY A 276 9.10 21.33 17.11
N ASP A 277 10.35 21.16 17.51
CA ASP A 277 11.53 21.52 16.71
C ASP A 277 11.76 20.47 15.61
N PHE A 278 11.23 20.75 14.41
CA PHE A 278 11.36 19.84 13.27
C PHE A 278 12.82 19.62 12.85
N LYS A 279 13.23 18.35 12.74
CA LYS A 279 14.58 17.95 12.32
C LYS A 279 14.54 17.35 10.92
N PHE A 280 15.30 17.95 10.01
CA PHE A 280 15.47 17.45 8.65
C PHE A 280 16.39 16.21 8.62
N CYS A 281 16.01 15.25 7.77
CA CYS A 281 16.84 14.12 7.37
C CYS A 281 18.22 14.60 6.90
N THR A 282 19.29 13.99 7.43
CA THR A 282 20.68 14.25 7.02
C THR A 282 21.25 13.10 6.18
N LYS A 283 20.85 11.86 6.48
CA LYS A 283 21.09 10.64 5.70
C LYS A 283 19.74 9.93 5.52
N MET A 284 19.48 9.43 4.31
CA MET A 284 18.30 8.61 4.01
C MET A 284 18.24 7.40 4.94
N ALA A 285 17.12 7.22 5.64
CA ALA A 285 16.86 6.04 6.44
C ALA A 285 16.72 4.79 5.55
N GLU A 286 17.15 3.65 6.09
CA GLU A 286 17.13 2.34 5.43
C GLU A 286 16.26 1.37 6.26
N PHE A 287 15.85 0.25 5.67
CA PHE A 287 15.07 -0.77 6.38
C PHE A 287 15.90 -1.41 7.51
N ASP A 288 15.32 -1.47 8.70
CA ASP A 288 15.91 -2.10 9.88
C ASP A 288 15.10 -3.33 10.28
N GLY A 289 15.63 -4.51 9.98
CA GLY A 289 15.00 -5.79 10.31
C GLY A 289 14.80 -6.01 11.81
N LYS A 290 15.57 -5.34 12.68
CA LYS A 290 15.37 -5.42 14.14
C LYS A 290 14.13 -4.64 14.56
N LYS A 291 13.97 -3.40 14.08
CA LYS A 291 12.75 -2.61 14.33
C LYS A 291 11.51 -3.32 13.80
N TYR A 292 11.61 -3.96 12.64
CA TYR A 292 10.52 -4.78 12.11
C TYR A 292 10.18 -5.95 13.04
N ALA A 293 11.19 -6.70 13.51
CA ALA A 293 10.99 -7.78 14.48
C ALA A 293 10.45 -7.29 15.84
N GLU A 294 10.82 -6.10 16.31
CA GLU A 294 10.30 -5.48 17.53
C GLU A 294 8.82 -5.06 17.38
N PHE A 295 8.47 -4.45 16.25
CA PHE A 295 7.10 -3.98 15.97
C PHE A 295 6.09 -5.12 15.81
N HIS A 296 6.53 -6.25 15.22
CA HIS A 296 5.67 -7.42 14.98
C HIS A 296 5.82 -8.54 16.02
N GLY A 297 6.92 -8.58 16.78
CA GLY A 297 7.24 -9.64 17.74
C GLY A 297 6.47 -9.60 19.08
N GLN A 298 5.72 -8.53 19.37
CA GLN A 298 4.94 -8.42 20.62
C GLN A 298 3.54 -9.05 20.58
N GLN A 299 3.09 -9.62 19.46
CA GLN A 299 1.79 -10.33 19.38
C GLN A 299 1.86 -11.83 19.76
N GLY A 300 2.97 -12.30 20.35
CA GLY A 300 3.21 -13.70 20.73
C GLY A 300 3.31 -13.98 22.24
N GLY A 301 2.55 -13.29 23.10
CA GLY A 301 2.67 -13.36 24.57
C GLY A 301 1.79 -14.41 25.25
N GLY A 302 1.84 -15.69 24.84
CA GLY A 302 0.73 -16.64 25.05
C GLY A 302 0.99 -18.02 25.69
N LYS A 303 2.18 -18.33 26.23
CA LYS A 303 2.45 -19.40 27.24
C LYS A 303 3.95 -19.57 27.49
N LYS A 304 4.40 -19.22 28.69
CA LYS A 304 5.65 -19.78 29.26
C LYS A 304 5.26 -20.87 30.24
N ASP A 305 5.41 -22.12 29.84
CA ASP A 305 5.45 -23.23 30.79
C ASP A 305 6.68 -24.12 30.52
N LYS A 306 7.45 -24.30 31.58
CA LYS A 306 8.50 -25.30 31.84
C LYS A 306 9.22 -25.95 30.62
N LYS A 307 10.51 -25.66 30.52
CA LYS A 307 11.50 -26.74 30.64
C LYS A 307 12.69 -26.32 31.50
N GLU A 308 13.11 -27.24 32.36
CA GLU A 308 14.03 -26.99 33.47
C GLU A 308 15.51 -26.97 33.05
N LYS A 309 16.33 -26.50 34.00
CA LYS A 309 17.79 -26.54 33.97
C LYS A 309 18.36 -27.86 33.44
N LYS A 310 19.45 -27.76 32.67
CA LYS A 310 20.64 -28.57 32.96
C LYS A 310 21.86 -27.66 33.03
N GLU A 311 22.55 -27.71 34.17
CA GLU A 311 23.72 -26.88 34.45
C GLU A 311 24.97 -27.38 33.70
N SER A 312 25.83 -26.42 33.31
CA SER A 312 27.29 -26.34 33.57
C SER A 312 28.10 -27.66 33.63
N LYS A 313 29.30 -27.82 33.04
CA LYS A 313 30.52 -26.98 32.91
C LYS A 313 31.55 -27.79 32.06
N PRO A 314 32.82 -27.37 31.83
CA PRO A 314 33.43 -26.04 31.72
C PRO A 314 34.31 -25.87 30.44
N LYS A 315 34.96 -24.70 30.30
CA LYS A 315 36.01 -24.41 29.29
C LYS A 315 37.30 -25.21 29.53
N GLN A 316 38.05 -25.50 28.46
CA GLN A 316 39.53 -25.58 28.49
C GLN A 316 40.13 -24.73 27.37
N ALA A 317 41.35 -24.24 27.60
CA ALA A 317 42.06 -23.26 26.77
C ALA A 317 43.14 -23.95 25.89
N PRO A 318 43.64 -23.29 24.82
CA PRO A 318 44.48 -23.91 23.78
C PRO A 318 45.99 -23.80 24.06
N LEU A 319 46.81 -24.66 23.43
CA LEU A 319 48.28 -24.57 23.24
C LEU A 319 48.69 -25.56 22.08
N PRO A 320 49.91 -25.51 21.47
CA PRO A 320 49.98 -25.21 20.03
C PRO A 320 51.01 -26.03 19.18
N LYS A 321 51.12 -25.63 17.89
CA LYS A 321 52.23 -25.85 16.92
C LYS A 321 52.53 -27.28 16.43
N GLN A 322 52.59 -27.44 15.09
CA GLN A 322 53.88 -27.46 14.40
C GLN A 322 53.77 -27.17 12.89
N GLU A 323 54.88 -26.69 12.32
CA GLU A 323 55.01 -26.17 10.96
C GLU A 323 55.43 -27.24 9.94
N LYS A 324 55.16 -27.00 8.66
CA LYS A 324 56.15 -27.20 7.59
C LYS A 324 55.81 -26.38 6.34
N ALA A 325 56.67 -25.40 6.04
CA ALA A 325 56.80 -24.83 4.69
C ALA A 325 57.56 -25.84 3.79
N SER A 326 57.71 -25.72 2.47
CA SER A 326 57.62 -24.56 1.57
C SER A 326 57.62 -25.02 0.09
N LYS A 327 57.06 -24.22 -0.82
CA LYS A 327 57.77 -23.61 -1.97
C LYS A 327 56.84 -22.72 -2.82
N LYS A 328 57.38 -21.57 -3.25
CA LYS A 328 56.74 -20.56 -4.13
C LYS A 328 57.09 -20.82 -5.60
N LYS A 329 56.28 -20.26 -6.51
CA LYS A 329 56.60 -19.15 -7.47
C LYS A 329 55.35 -18.90 -8.34
N GLU A 330 54.77 -17.69 -8.30
CA GLU A 330 54.89 -16.60 -9.31
C GLU A 330 53.99 -16.84 -10.54
N GLU A 331 53.28 -15.88 -11.13
CA GLU A 331 52.95 -14.48 -10.79
C GLU A 331 51.38 -14.34 -10.83
N GLU A 332 50.66 -13.21 -10.70
CA GLU A 332 50.91 -11.75 -10.73
C GLU A 332 50.17 -11.04 -9.54
N GLU A 333 50.09 -9.70 -9.52
CA GLU A 333 49.28 -8.88 -8.57
C GLU A 333 48.31 -7.95 -9.34
N GLU A 334 47.05 -7.86 -8.92
CA GLU A 334 46.18 -6.69 -9.14
C GLU A 334 45.26 -6.49 -7.92
N ASP A 335 44.89 -5.24 -7.63
CA ASP A 335 44.60 -4.74 -6.26
C ASP A 335 43.32 -5.23 -5.56
N ASP A 336 43.39 -5.12 -4.23
CA ASP A 336 42.54 -5.76 -3.21
C ASP A 336 41.18 -5.07 -2.95
N VAL A 337 40.06 -5.81 -3.11
CA VAL A 337 38.82 -5.63 -2.32
C VAL A 337 38.16 -7.00 -2.06
N PRO A 338 38.11 -7.51 -0.82
CA PRO A 338 37.57 -8.86 -0.56
C PRO A 338 36.05 -8.99 -0.78
N LYS A 339 35.65 -9.79 -1.77
CA LYS A 339 34.26 -10.24 -1.98
C LYS A 339 33.82 -11.23 -0.89
N GLU A 340 32.59 -11.05 -0.39
CA GLU A 340 31.91 -12.07 0.43
C GLU A 340 31.68 -13.36 -0.36
N LYS A 341 31.68 -14.50 0.34
CA LYS A 341 31.57 -15.85 -0.26
C LYS A 341 30.17 -16.11 -0.82
N GLU A 342 30.09 -16.40 -2.12
CA GLU A 342 28.89 -16.92 -2.76
C GLU A 342 28.49 -18.30 -2.21
N SER A 343 27.23 -18.46 -1.82
CA SER A 343 26.64 -19.76 -1.49
C SER A 343 26.28 -20.54 -2.76
N LYS A 344 26.79 -21.76 -2.91
CA LYS A 344 26.51 -22.64 -4.07
C LYS A 344 25.02 -23.01 -4.14
N ASP A 345 24.43 -22.93 -5.34
CA ASP A 345 23.04 -23.31 -5.64
C ASP A 345 22.83 -24.83 -5.47
N PRO A 346 21.96 -25.30 -4.54
CA PRO A 346 21.69 -26.72 -4.31
C PRO A 346 21.15 -27.48 -5.53
N PHE A 347 20.51 -26.81 -6.50
CA PHE A 347 19.98 -27.44 -7.71
C PHE A 347 21.01 -27.61 -8.84
N ALA A 348 22.24 -27.11 -8.66
CA ALA A 348 23.29 -27.16 -9.66
C ALA A 348 23.87 -28.58 -9.89
N SER A 349 23.72 -29.48 -8.92
CA SER A 349 24.14 -30.89 -9.02
C SER A 349 23.14 -31.79 -9.74
N MET A 350 21.89 -31.35 -9.90
CA MET A 350 20.82 -32.14 -10.53
C MET A 350 20.86 -32.02 -12.07
N PRO A 351 20.43 -33.05 -12.82
CA PRO A 351 20.47 -33.03 -14.28
C PRO A 351 19.74 -31.81 -14.86
N LYS A 352 20.32 -31.20 -15.90
CA LYS A 352 19.75 -30.02 -16.56
C LYS A 352 18.66 -30.47 -17.53
N GLY A 353 17.48 -30.76 -16.98
CA GLY A 353 16.30 -31.24 -17.71
C GLY A 353 15.86 -30.33 -18.86
N THR A 354 14.97 -30.84 -19.71
CA THR A 354 14.54 -30.19 -20.96
C THR A 354 13.55 -29.05 -20.74
N PHE A 355 12.87 -29.01 -19.59
CA PHE A 355 11.92 -27.94 -19.25
C PHE A 355 12.63 -26.65 -18.81
N ASN A 356 12.37 -25.56 -19.54
CA ASN A 356 12.88 -24.22 -19.28
C ASN A 356 11.90 -23.43 -18.38
N MET A 357 12.20 -23.39 -17.08
CA MET A 357 11.37 -22.73 -16.06
C MET A 357 11.18 -21.22 -16.30
N ASP A 358 12.24 -20.49 -16.69
CA ASP A 358 12.16 -19.05 -16.93
C ASP A 358 11.30 -18.70 -18.15
N GLU A 359 11.33 -19.56 -19.16
CA GLU A 359 10.50 -19.42 -20.35
C GLU A 359 9.04 -19.76 -20.08
N PHE A 360 8.75 -20.85 -19.36
CA PHE A 360 7.37 -21.14 -18.92
C PHE A 360 6.79 -19.96 -18.12
N LYS A 361 7.55 -19.39 -17.18
CA LYS A 361 7.14 -18.21 -16.41
C LYS A 361 6.85 -16.99 -17.28
N ARG A 362 7.63 -16.78 -18.35
CA ARG A 362 7.42 -15.71 -19.33
C ARG A 362 6.12 -15.93 -20.11
N GLU A 363 5.90 -17.13 -20.64
CA GLU A 363 4.66 -17.48 -21.37
C GLU A 363 3.43 -17.32 -20.46
N TYR A 364 3.46 -17.89 -19.24
CA TYR A 364 2.40 -17.76 -18.23
C TYR A 364 2.14 -16.30 -17.78
N SER A 365 3.13 -15.40 -17.91
CA SER A 365 2.95 -13.99 -17.53
C SER A 365 2.41 -13.11 -18.65
N ASN A 366 2.58 -13.51 -19.90
CA ASN A 366 2.39 -12.65 -21.08
C ASN A 366 1.21 -13.07 -21.97
N LYS A 367 0.63 -14.26 -21.73
CA LYS A 367 -0.39 -14.87 -22.57
C LYS A 367 -1.57 -15.36 -21.73
N ASP A 368 -2.65 -15.71 -22.42
CA ASP A 368 -3.82 -16.29 -21.79
C ASP A 368 -3.51 -17.65 -21.13
N THR A 369 -3.91 -17.79 -19.88
CA THR A 369 -3.54 -18.95 -19.06
C THR A 369 -4.16 -20.25 -19.57
N ILE A 370 -5.42 -20.20 -19.99
CA ILE A 370 -6.23 -21.37 -20.33
C ILE A 370 -5.93 -21.85 -21.74
N THR A 371 -5.83 -20.92 -22.70
CA THR A 371 -5.70 -21.23 -24.13
C THR A 371 -4.25 -21.35 -24.63
N GLU A 372 -3.27 -20.72 -23.96
CA GLU A 372 -1.86 -20.79 -24.36
C GLU A 372 -0.91 -21.32 -23.27
N ALA A 373 -0.94 -20.79 -22.05
CA ALA A 373 0.08 -21.11 -21.04
C ALA A 373 -0.02 -22.56 -20.52
N LEU A 374 -1.24 -23.07 -20.28
CA LEU A 374 -1.45 -24.46 -19.85
C LEU A 374 -1.12 -25.49 -20.95
N PRO A 375 -1.55 -25.32 -22.22
CA PRO A 375 -1.06 -26.15 -23.32
C PRO A 375 0.47 -26.09 -23.49
N TYR A 376 1.08 -24.91 -23.31
CA TYR A 376 2.54 -24.78 -23.34
C TYR A 376 3.20 -25.53 -22.18
N PHE A 377 2.65 -25.45 -20.97
CA PHE A 377 3.13 -26.20 -19.81
C PHE A 377 3.15 -27.71 -20.10
N TRP A 378 1.99 -28.31 -20.41
CA TRP A 378 1.89 -29.74 -20.63
C TRP A 378 2.68 -30.27 -21.83
N LYS A 379 2.90 -29.44 -22.85
CA LYS A 379 3.73 -29.80 -24.01
C LYS A 379 5.22 -29.86 -23.68
N ASN A 380 5.71 -29.03 -22.77
CA ASN A 380 7.14 -28.88 -22.49
C ASN A 380 7.55 -29.45 -21.12
N PHE A 381 6.62 -29.85 -20.26
CA PHE A 381 6.90 -30.30 -18.90
C PHE A 381 7.72 -31.60 -18.86
N ASP A 382 8.93 -31.49 -18.31
CA ASP A 382 9.88 -32.59 -18.17
C ASP A 382 9.62 -33.38 -16.88
N LYS A 383 8.80 -34.42 -16.99
CA LYS A 383 8.46 -35.33 -15.89
C LYS A 383 9.62 -36.18 -15.36
N GLU A 384 10.76 -36.23 -16.06
CA GLU A 384 11.94 -37.00 -15.61
C GLU A 384 12.85 -36.17 -14.69
N ASN A 385 12.82 -34.85 -14.83
CA ASN A 385 13.69 -33.94 -14.07
C ASN A 385 12.94 -32.92 -13.19
N TYR A 386 11.63 -32.82 -13.30
CA TYR A 386 10.78 -31.97 -12.46
C TYR A 386 9.67 -32.79 -11.78
N SER A 387 9.17 -32.28 -10.65
CA SER A 387 8.02 -32.86 -9.96
C SER A 387 6.95 -31.82 -9.65
N ILE A 388 5.71 -32.30 -9.56
CA ILE A 388 4.52 -31.52 -9.19
C ILE A 388 4.14 -31.94 -7.77
N TRP A 389 3.87 -30.97 -6.91
CA TRP A 389 3.52 -31.17 -5.51
C TRP A 389 2.25 -30.41 -5.18
N TYR A 390 1.33 -31.07 -4.47
CA TYR A 390 0.22 -30.44 -3.80
C TYR A 390 0.61 -30.08 -2.37
N CYS A 391 0.18 -28.91 -1.90
CA CYS A 391 0.28 -28.53 -0.50
C CYS A 391 -1.07 -28.09 0.05
N GLU A 392 -1.35 -28.44 1.31
CA GLU A 392 -2.53 -27.99 2.05
C GLU A 392 -2.14 -27.55 3.45
N TYR A 393 -2.64 -26.40 3.91
CA TYR A 393 -2.28 -25.83 5.20
C TYR A 393 -2.95 -26.56 6.35
N LEU A 394 -2.18 -26.83 7.41
CA LEU A 394 -2.60 -27.68 8.53
C LEU A 394 -3.46 -26.94 9.57
N TYR A 395 -3.29 -25.62 9.72
CA TYR A 395 -3.85 -24.83 10.84
C TYR A 395 -4.95 -23.87 10.37
N ASN A 396 -5.92 -24.38 9.61
CA ASN A 396 -6.98 -23.54 9.02
C ASN A 396 -7.86 -22.84 10.07
N ASP A 397 -7.92 -23.39 11.28
CA ASP A 397 -8.57 -22.84 12.47
C ASP A 397 -7.89 -21.57 13.03
N GLU A 398 -6.63 -21.29 12.69
CA GLU A 398 -5.96 -20.03 13.03
C GLU A 398 -6.26 -18.90 12.02
N LEU A 399 -6.89 -19.20 10.89
CA LEU A 399 -7.06 -18.28 9.76
C LEU A 399 -8.27 -17.34 9.92
N ALA A 400 -8.17 -16.38 10.84
CA ALA A 400 -9.29 -15.51 11.20
C ALA A 400 -9.82 -14.58 10.07
N LYS A 401 -8.97 -14.16 9.12
CA LYS A 401 -9.32 -13.17 8.08
C LYS A 401 -8.63 -13.48 6.75
N VAL A 402 -9.38 -13.48 5.65
CA VAL A 402 -8.86 -13.85 4.31
C VAL A 402 -7.68 -12.97 3.88
N PHE A 403 -7.72 -11.66 4.19
CA PHE A 403 -6.59 -10.76 3.93
C PHE A 403 -5.33 -11.11 4.74
N MET A 404 -5.47 -11.59 5.98
CA MET A 404 -4.32 -12.05 6.79
C MET A 404 -3.77 -13.36 6.24
N THR A 405 -4.63 -14.29 5.85
CA THR A 405 -4.28 -15.53 5.13
C THR A 405 -3.51 -15.23 3.84
N CYS A 406 -3.95 -14.23 3.09
CA CYS A 406 -3.28 -13.74 1.89
C CYS A 406 -1.88 -13.16 2.19
N ASN A 407 -1.72 -12.45 3.30
CA ASN A 407 -0.41 -11.95 3.74
C ASN A 407 0.52 -13.07 4.21
N LEU A 408 -0.01 -14.14 4.84
CA LEU A 408 0.76 -15.32 5.24
C LEU A 408 1.40 -16.01 4.04
N VAL A 409 0.60 -16.34 3.01
CA VAL A 409 1.11 -16.89 1.73
C VAL A 409 2.13 -15.97 1.07
N GLY A 410 1.87 -14.65 1.07
CA GLY A 410 2.80 -13.65 0.54
C GLY A 410 4.13 -13.60 1.29
N GLY A 411 4.11 -13.75 2.61
CA GLY A 411 5.30 -13.81 3.46
C GLY A 411 6.16 -15.04 3.19
N MET A 412 5.54 -16.21 3.02
CA MET A 412 6.24 -17.44 2.64
C MET A 412 6.95 -17.28 1.29
N PHE A 413 6.28 -16.73 0.28
CA PHE A 413 6.89 -16.45 -1.03
C PHE A 413 8.10 -15.50 -0.95
N GLN A 414 8.08 -14.51 -0.07
CA GLN A 414 9.21 -13.59 0.14
C GLN A 414 10.40 -14.27 0.81
N ARG A 415 10.17 -15.24 1.70
CA ARG A 415 11.23 -16.02 2.36
C ARG A 415 11.88 -17.03 1.40
N LEU A 416 11.09 -17.58 0.48
CA LEU A 416 11.54 -18.54 -0.54
C LEU A 416 12.21 -17.90 -1.77
N ASP A 417 12.60 -16.62 -1.72
CA ASP A 417 13.08 -15.88 -2.91
C ASP A 417 14.27 -16.53 -3.65
N LYS A 418 15.14 -17.25 -2.92
CA LYS A 418 16.23 -18.05 -3.53
C LYS A 418 15.72 -19.28 -4.30
N LEU A 419 14.66 -19.92 -3.83
CA LEU A 419 14.02 -21.07 -4.49
C LEU A 419 13.30 -20.65 -5.78
N ARG A 420 12.87 -19.38 -5.85
CA ARG A 420 12.16 -18.78 -6.99
C ARG A 420 12.79 -19.14 -8.33
N LYS A 421 14.11 -19.06 -8.48
CA LYS A 421 14.80 -19.35 -9.75
C LYS A 421 14.49 -20.74 -10.32
N ASN A 422 14.35 -21.76 -9.47
CA ASN A 422 14.22 -23.16 -9.88
C ASN A 422 12.81 -23.74 -9.64
N ALA A 423 11.85 -22.90 -9.28
CA ALA A 423 10.48 -23.31 -8.92
C ALA A 423 9.40 -22.34 -9.41
N PHE A 424 8.18 -22.85 -9.51
CA PHE A 424 6.94 -22.11 -9.78
C PHE A 424 5.83 -22.66 -8.88
N ALA A 425 4.89 -21.83 -8.43
CA ALA A 425 3.71 -22.31 -7.72
C ALA A 425 2.49 -21.43 -7.94
N SER A 426 1.31 -22.02 -7.76
CA SER A 426 0.05 -21.31 -7.58
C SER A 426 -0.58 -21.72 -6.25
N MET A 427 -0.72 -20.76 -5.35
CA MET A 427 -1.38 -20.91 -4.05
C MET A 427 -2.75 -20.26 -4.10
N CYS A 428 -3.79 -21.00 -3.73
CA CYS A 428 -5.17 -20.55 -3.69
C CYS A 428 -5.68 -20.50 -2.25
N ILE A 429 -6.53 -19.50 -1.98
CA ILE A 429 -7.21 -19.28 -0.72
C ILE A 429 -8.69 -19.44 -0.98
N PHE A 430 -9.33 -20.26 -0.16
CA PHE A 430 -10.72 -20.67 -0.30
C PHE A 430 -11.54 -20.27 0.91
N GLY A 431 -12.84 -20.01 0.73
CA GLY A 431 -13.77 -19.69 1.82
C GLY A 431 -13.82 -18.20 2.18
N GLU A 432 -14.20 -17.92 3.43
CA GLU A 432 -14.56 -16.60 3.92
C GLU A 432 -13.88 -16.28 5.27
N ASP A 433 -14.09 -15.06 5.78
CA ASP A 433 -13.55 -14.63 7.07
C ASP A 433 -14.01 -15.56 8.21
N GLY A 434 -13.06 -16.13 8.96
CA GLY A 434 -13.31 -17.10 10.03
C GLY A 434 -13.58 -18.54 9.58
N ASN A 435 -13.67 -18.81 8.28
CA ASN A 435 -13.72 -20.15 7.71
C ASN A 435 -13.07 -20.15 6.31
N ASN A 436 -11.74 -20.09 6.28
CA ASN A 436 -10.95 -20.15 5.06
C ASN A 436 -9.83 -21.17 5.16
N SER A 437 -9.33 -21.62 4.01
CA SER A 437 -8.24 -22.60 3.92
C SER A 437 -7.27 -22.24 2.80
N ILE A 438 -6.03 -22.75 2.90
CA ILE A 438 -4.99 -22.54 1.90
C ILE A 438 -4.59 -23.90 1.31
N SER A 439 -4.54 -23.99 -0.01
CA SER A 439 -3.87 -25.09 -0.71
C SER A 439 -3.20 -24.58 -1.99
N GLY A 440 -2.34 -25.38 -2.61
CA GLY A 440 -1.61 -24.95 -3.79
C GLY A 440 -0.90 -26.06 -4.54
N ILE A 441 -0.48 -25.72 -5.76
CA ILE A 441 0.30 -26.56 -6.66
C ILE A 441 1.68 -25.94 -6.84
N TRP A 442 2.72 -26.71 -6.54
CA TRP A 442 4.13 -26.34 -6.68
C TRP A 442 4.82 -27.21 -7.72
N ILE A 443 5.80 -26.62 -8.41
CA ILE A 443 6.63 -27.28 -9.40
C ILE A 443 8.07 -26.87 -9.17
N TRP A 444 8.98 -27.83 -9.05
CA TRP A 444 10.41 -27.58 -8.95
C TRP A 444 11.23 -28.71 -9.56
N LYS A 445 12.51 -28.42 -9.78
CA LYS A 445 13.50 -29.36 -10.29
C LYS A 445 13.80 -30.45 -9.25
N GLY A 446 13.97 -31.69 -9.70
CA GLY A 446 14.19 -32.86 -8.85
C GLY A 446 12.89 -33.54 -8.41
N HIS A 447 13.04 -34.64 -7.68
CA HIS A 447 11.94 -35.53 -7.29
C HIS A 447 11.67 -35.62 -5.80
N GLU A 448 12.49 -34.95 -5.00
CA GLU A 448 12.37 -34.83 -3.54
C GLU A 448 11.70 -33.51 -3.17
N LEU A 449 11.35 -33.34 -1.90
CA LEU A 449 10.82 -32.09 -1.38
C LEU A 449 11.93 -31.03 -1.42
N ALA A 450 11.64 -29.83 -1.97
CA ALA A 450 12.68 -28.80 -2.13
C ALA A 450 13.19 -28.22 -0.80
N PHE A 451 12.31 -28.02 0.19
CA PHE A 451 12.62 -27.24 1.39
C PHE A 451 13.77 -27.81 2.25
N PRO A 452 13.91 -29.14 2.46
CA PRO A 452 15.05 -29.70 3.19
C PRO A 452 16.43 -29.47 2.55
N LEU A 453 16.50 -29.13 1.25
CA LEU A 453 17.76 -29.03 0.49
C LEU A 453 18.60 -27.77 0.81
N ASP A 454 17.99 -26.72 1.37
CA ASP A 454 18.69 -25.52 1.87
C ASP A 454 18.06 -25.11 3.20
N PRO A 455 18.84 -24.92 4.29
CA PRO A 455 18.34 -24.37 5.55
C PRO A 455 17.57 -23.03 5.40
N ASN A 456 17.85 -22.25 4.35
CA ASN A 456 17.12 -21.01 4.04
C ASN A 456 15.71 -21.24 3.47
N TRP A 457 15.38 -22.46 3.01
CA TRP A 457 14.06 -22.80 2.47
C TRP A 457 13.16 -23.52 3.49
N GLN A 458 13.69 -23.90 4.65
CA GLN A 458 12.98 -24.61 5.71
C GLN A 458 11.98 -23.74 6.50
N VAL A 459 11.49 -22.62 5.94
CA VAL A 459 10.57 -21.71 6.63
C VAL A 459 9.13 -22.00 6.21
N ASP A 460 8.24 -22.12 7.21
CA ASP A 460 6.80 -22.37 7.11
C ASP A 460 6.36 -23.68 6.42
N TYR A 461 7.24 -24.38 5.69
CA TYR A 461 6.84 -25.58 4.94
C TYR A 461 6.27 -26.70 5.85
N GLU A 462 6.70 -26.78 7.11
CA GLU A 462 6.14 -27.72 8.11
C GLU A 462 4.68 -27.43 8.45
N SER A 463 4.19 -26.20 8.24
CA SER A 463 2.78 -25.83 8.42
C SER A 463 1.88 -26.30 7.28
N TYR A 464 2.45 -26.93 6.24
CA TYR A 464 1.74 -27.50 5.11
C TYR A 464 1.97 -29.00 5.03
N LYS A 465 0.91 -29.76 4.75
CA LYS A 465 1.00 -31.15 4.30
C LYS A 465 1.40 -31.16 2.82
N TRP A 466 2.47 -31.87 2.48
CA TRP A 466 2.97 -32.00 1.11
C TRP A 466 2.68 -33.38 0.53
N GLU A 467 2.16 -33.43 -0.69
CA GLU A 467 1.89 -34.66 -1.43
C GLU A 467 2.46 -34.55 -2.85
N LYS A 468 3.29 -35.51 -3.26
CA LYS A 468 3.84 -35.54 -4.62
C LYS A 468 2.80 -36.11 -5.57
N LEU A 469 2.45 -35.36 -6.61
CA LEU A 469 1.46 -35.77 -7.61
C LEU A 469 2.12 -36.51 -8.79
N ASP A 470 1.43 -37.52 -9.32
CA ASP A 470 1.80 -38.15 -10.59
C ASP A 470 1.31 -37.31 -11.77
N ALA A 471 2.24 -36.78 -12.57
CA ALA A 471 1.95 -35.96 -13.75
C ALA A 471 1.20 -36.71 -14.88
N ASN A 472 1.16 -38.04 -14.85
CA ASN A 472 0.42 -38.83 -15.84
C ASN A 472 -1.07 -39.00 -15.46
N SER A 473 -1.42 -38.83 -14.18
CA SER A 473 -2.79 -38.99 -13.68
C SER A 473 -3.72 -37.88 -14.21
N PRO A 474 -4.91 -38.23 -14.76
CA PRO A 474 -5.91 -37.24 -15.16
C PRO A 474 -6.32 -36.29 -14.04
N LYS A 475 -6.37 -36.78 -12.78
CA LYS A 475 -6.70 -35.94 -11.61
C LYS A 475 -5.64 -34.85 -11.38
N THR A 476 -4.36 -35.18 -11.54
CA THR A 476 -3.27 -34.20 -11.44
C THR A 476 -3.37 -33.14 -12.52
N LYS A 477 -3.74 -33.53 -13.75
CA LYS A 477 -3.92 -32.58 -14.85
C LYS A 477 -5.01 -31.56 -14.54
N THR A 478 -6.21 -32.04 -14.17
CA THR A 478 -7.30 -31.17 -13.73
C THR A 478 -6.89 -30.27 -12.57
N LEU A 479 -6.22 -30.78 -11.54
CA LEU A 479 -5.78 -29.97 -10.39
C LEU A 479 -4.78 -28.88 -10.77
N VAL A 480 -3.78 -29.17 -11.60
CA VAL A 480 -2.83 -28.17 -12.08
C VAL A 480 -3.55 -27.12 -12.91
N ASP A 481 -4.41 -27.53 -13.84
CA ASP A 481 -5.16 -26.63 -14.71
C ASP A 481 -6.06 -25.68 -13.88
N GLU A 482 -6.85 -26.22 -12.94
CA GLU A 482 -7.71 -25.42 -12.04
C GLU A 482 -6.90 -24.43 -11.18
N TYR A 483 -5.80 -24.88 -10.57
CA TYR A 483 -4.99 -24.02 -9.70
C TYR A 483 -4.17 -22.99 -10.49
N PHE A 484 -3.81 -23.26 -11.74
CA PHE A 484 -3.05 -22.31 -12.55
C PHE A 484 -3.97 -21.28 -13.22
N ALA A 485 -5.19 -21.66 -13.61
CA ALA A 485 -6.21 -20.75 -14.14
C ALA A 485 -6.93 -19.95 -13.05
N TRP A 486 -6.95 -20.42 -11.80
CA TRP A 486 -7.83 -19.95 -10.71
C TRP A 486 -9.33 -20.13 -11.00
N GLU A 487 -9.66 -20.98 -11.97
CA GLU A 487 -11.02 -21.34 -12.37
C GLU A 487 -11.18 -22.85 -12.31
N GLY A 488 -12.15 -23.34 -11.54
CA GLY A 488 -12.27 -24.77 -11.26
C GLY A 488 -13.37 -25.11 -10.26
N LYS A 489 -13.55 -26.40 -10.00
CA LYS A 489 -14.44 -26.90 -8.94
C LYS A 489 -13.73 -27.05 -7.61
N PHE A 490 -12.39 -27.17 -7.58
CA PHE A 490 -11.58 -27.15 -6.35
C PHE A 490 -12.07 -28.10 -5.25
N ASP A 491 -12.51 -29.31 -5.63
CA ASP A 491 -13.14 -30.31 -4.76
C ASP A 491 -14.30 -29.76 -3.89
N GLY A 492 -15.02 -28.73 -4.38
CA GLY A 492 -16.16 -28.08 -3.73
C GLY A 492 -15.82 -26.84 -2.89
N LYS A 493 -14.55 -26.44 -2.82
CA LYS A 493 -14.12 -25.24 -2.08
C LYS A 493 -14.39 -23.96 -2.89
N SER A 494 -15.01 -22.95 -2.27
CA SER A 494 -15.23 -21.64 -2.93
C SER A 494 -13.92 -20.86 -3.06
N PHE A 495 -13.45 -20.62 -4.28
CA PHE A 495 -12.26 -19.80 -4.53
C PHE A 495 -12.50 -18.34 -4.11
N ASN A 496 -11.51 -17.75 -3.42
CA ASN A 496 -11.54 -16.35 -2.99
C ASN A 496 -10.40 -15.55 -3.63
N GLN A 497 -9.16 -15.98 -3.44
CA GLN A 497 -7.99 -15.29 -3.97
C GLN A 497 -6.81 -16.24 -4.25
N GLY A 498 -6.05 -15.97 -5.30
CA GLY A 498 -4.84 -16.71 -5.64
C GLY A 498 -3.56 -15.87 -5.60
N LYS A 499 -2.41 -16.53 -5.46
CA LYS A 499 -1.06 -15.95 -5.56
C LYS A 499 -0.10 -16.86 -6.31
N ILE A 500 0.63 -16.30 -7.27
CA ILE A 500 1.65 -17.00 -8.05
C ILE A 500 3.05 -16.76 -7.50
N PHE A 501 3.80 -17.84 -7.29
CA PHE A 501 5.23 -17.82 -7.02
C PHE A 501 5.97 -18.05 -8.34
N LYS A 502 6.71 -17.04 -8.81
CA LYS A 502 7.49 -17.09 -10.05
C LYS A 502 8.68 -16.15 -10.00
#